data_AF-A0A7V2MY63-F1
#
_entry.id   AF-A0A7V2MY63-F1
#
_cell.length_a   1.000
_cell.length_b   1.000
_cell.length_c   1.000
_cell.angle_alpha   90.00
_cell.angle_beta   90.00
_cell.angle_gamma   90.00
#
_symmetry.space_group_name_H-M   'P 1'
#
loop_
_entity.id
_entity.type
_entity.pdbx_description
1 polymer ?
#
loop_
_entity_poly.entity_id
_entity_poly.type
_entity_poly.pdbx_seq_one_letter_code
_entity_poly.pdbx_strand_id
1 'polypeptide(L)'
;MGEVNLGRLRELAGTLRGAVRQLRELGSAPEAEFVRNPLALNSAKCLLIIAAEAALEICNHLVARRSARSLRRLHGDPGRARGVRVLPGGAPRPCRPC
;
A
#
# COMPACT_ATOMS: atom_id res chain seq x y z
N MET A 1 -7.38 3.00 -17.91
CA MET A 1 -6.04 2.63 -17.40
C MET A 1 -5.58 3.75 -16.47
N GLY A 2 -5.33 3.48 -15.18
CA GLY A 2 -4.92 4.52 -14.24
C GLY A 2 -3.40 4.69 -14.23
N GLU A 3 -2.90 5.71 -14.91
CA GLU A 3 -1.54 6.21 -14.75
C GLU A 3 -1.32 6.67 -13.29
N VAL A 4 -0.06 6.73 -12.82
CA VAL A 4 0.21 7.39 -11.53
C VAL A 4 -0.25 8.83 -11.67
N ASN A 5 -1.29 9.21 -10.96
CA ASN A 5 -1.67 10.60 -10.89
C ASN A 5 -0.61 11.35 -10.08
N LEU A 6 0.38 11.92 -10.79
CA LEU A 6 1.46 12.71 -10.22
C LEU A 6 0.93 14.00 -9.59
N GLY A 7 -0.20 14.54 -10.07
CA GLY A 7 -0.89 15.67 -9.46
C GLY A 7 -1.34 15.33 -8.04
N ARG A 8 -2.12 14.26 -7.89
CA ARG A 8 -2.58 13.78 -6.58
C ARG A 8 -1.43 13.45 -5.64
N LEU A 9 -0.36 12.83 -6.13
CA LEU A 9 0.84 12.57 -5.32
C LEU A 9 1.51 13.86 -4.83
N ARG A 10 1.56 14.90 -5.68
CA ARG A 10 2.13 16.20 -5.30
C ARG A 10 1.29 16.89 -4.24
N GLU A 11 -0.04 16.82 -4.36
CA GLU A 11 -0.97 17.35 -3.36
C GLU A 11 -0.78 16.65 -2.01
N LEU A 12 -0.82 15.31 -1.98
CA LEU A 12 -0.61 14.53 -0.77
C LEU A 12 0.77 14.79 -0.14
N ALA A 13 1.81 14.88 -0.96
CA ALA A 13 3.15 15.22 -0.49
C ALA A 13 3.21 16.67 0.05
N GLY A 14 2.43 17.59 -0.51
CA GLY A 14 2.25 18.95 -0.01
C GLY A 14 1.62 18.96 1.38
N THR A 15 0.49 18.25 1.55
CA THR A 15 -0.19 18.08 2.83
C THR A 15 0.74 17.49 3.88
N LEU A 16 1.44 16.41 3.54
CA LEU A 16 2.41 15.76 4.44
C LEU A 16 3.52 16.72 4.86
N ARG A 17 4.15 17.43 3.90
CA ARG A 17 5.21 18.40 4.22
C ARG A 17 4.70 19.55 5.08
N GLY A 18 3.50 20.06 4.80
CA GLY A 18 2.87 21.12 5.58
C GLY A 18 2.65 20.70 7.03
N ALA A 19 2.01 19.55 7.24
CA ALA A 19 1.73 19.02 8.57
C ALA A 19 3.02 18.75 9.36
N VAL A 20 4.03 18.13 8.73
CA VAL A 20 5.34 17.89 9.37
C VAL A 20 6.05 19.19 9.73
N ARG A 21 5.96 20.23 8.89
CA ARG A 21 6.54 21.53 9.21
C ARG A 21 5.90 22.15 10.46
N GLN A 22 4.57 22.16 10.52
CA GLN A 22 3.83 22.68 11.68
C GLN A 22 4.11 21.87 12.95
N LEU A 23 4.25 20.54 12.84
CA LEU A 23 4.66 19.70 13.97
C LEU A 23 6.05 20.07 14.50
N ARG A 24 7.01 20.37 13.62
CA ARG A 24 8.34 20.84 14.03
C ARG A 24 8.30 22.21 14.69
N GLU A 25 7.44 23.11 14.22
CA GLU A 25 7.21 24.41 14.84
C GLU A 25 6.65 24.24 16.27
N LEU A 26 5.64 23.37 16.44
CA LEU A 26 5.11 23.05 17.78
C LEU A 26 6.14 22.37 18.69
N GLY A 27 7.00 21.51 18.13
CA GLY A 27 8.07 20.83 18.85
C GLY A 27 9.28 21.71 19.18
N SER A 28 9.28 22.99 18.78
CA SER A 28 10.34 23.94 19.15
C SER A 28 10.17 24.51 20.56
N ALA A 29 8.96 24.39 21.14
CA ALA A 29 8.70 24.79 22.52
C ALA A 29 9.28 23.77 23.53
N PRO A 30 9.68 24.21 24.73
CA PRO A 30 10.04 23.30 25.82
C PRO A 30 8.91 22.33 26.14
N GLU A 31 9.23 21.06 26.44
CA GLU A 31 8.23 20.01 26.72
C GLU A 31 7.25 20.43 27.83
N ALA A 32 7.76 20.99 28.92
CA ALA A 32 6.94 21.46 30.03
C ALA A 32 5.94 22.56 29.64
N GLU A 33 6.27 23.39 28.65
CA GLU A 33 5.38 24.43 28.14
C GLU A 33 4.36 23.84 27.16
N PHE A 34 4.81 22.95 26.27
CA PHE A 34 3.97 22.25 25.31
C PHE A 34 2.87 21.41 25.98
N VAL A 35 3.23 20.62 26.99
CA VAL A 35 2.28 19.74 27.71
C VAL A 35 1.25 20.55 28.50
N ARG A 36 1.60 21.77 28.94
CA ARG A 36 0.69 22.66 29.68
C ARG A 36 -0.21 23.48 28.78
N ASN A 37 -0.08 23.38 27.46
CA ASN A 37 -0.91 24.07 26.48
C ASN A 37 -1.84 23.07 25.76
N PRO A 38 -3.10 22.91 26.21
CA PRO A 38 -4.05 21.97 25.61
C PRO A 38 -4.32 22.22 24.13
N LEU A 39 -4.26 23.48 23.68
CA LEU A 39 -4.48 23.84 22.28
C LEU A 39 -3.33 23.36 21.41
N ALA A 40 -2.08 23.54 21.86
CA ALA A 40 -0.89 23.05 21.16
C ALA A 40 -0.88 21.52 21.10
N LEU A 41 -1.26 20.87 22.21
CA LEU A 41 -1.36 19.42 22.31
C LEU A 41 -2.41 18.84 21.35
N ASN A 42 -3.60 19.45 21.30
CA ASN A 42 -4.65 19.03 20.37
C ASN A 42 -4.26 19.31 18.92
N SER A 43 -3.64 20.46 18.65
CA SER A 43 -3.13 20.78 17.30
C SER A 43 -2.10 19.76 16.83
N ALA A 44 -1.14 19.39 17.70
CA ALA A 44 -0.14 18.38 17.37
C ALA A 44 -0.75 17.01 17.08
N LYS A 45 -1.75 16.57 17.86
CA LYS A 45 -2.49 15.32 17.60
C LYS A 45 -3.16 15.35 16.23
N CYS A 46 -3.88 16.42 15.91
CA CYS A 46 -4.56 16.56 14.63
C CYS A 46 -3.55 16.56 13.46
N LEU A 47 -2.44 17.28 13.60
CA LEU A 47 -1.39 17.32 12.57
C LEU A 47 -0.72 15.97 12.36
N LEU A 48 -0.50 15.19 13.43
CA LEU A 48 0.01 13.82 13.33
C LEU A 48 -0.93 12.90 12.57
N ILE A 49 -2.25 12.99 12.82
CA ILE A 49 -3.27 12.23 12.10
C ILE A 49 -3.23 12.59 10.62
N ILE A 50 -3.24 13.88 10.28
CA ILE A 50 -3.17 14.36 8.88
C ILE A 50 -1.90 13.86 8.18
N ALA A 51 -0.76 13.93 8.85
CA ALA A 51 0.51 13.45 8.29
C ALA A 51 0.47 11.93 8.03
N ALA A 52 -0.04 11.15 8.98
CA ALA A 52 -0.17 9.70 8.85
C ALA A 52 -1.11 9.31 7.71
N GLU A 53 -2.28 9.95 7.61
CA GLU A 53 -3.25 9.72 6.53
C GLU A 53 -2.66 10.04 5.16
N ALA A 54 -2.03 11.21 5.01
CA ALA A 54 -1.38 11.59 3.76
C ALA A 54 -0.28 10.60 3.35
N ALA A 55 0.52 10.11 4.31
CA ALA A 55 1.54 9.10 4.06
C ALA A 55 0.92 7.75 3.63
N LEU A 56 -0.14 7.30 4.31
CA LEU A 56 -0.86 6.08 3.95
C LEU A 56 -1.51 6.18 2.56
N GLU A 57 -2.10 7.33 2.21
CA GLU A 57 -2.67 7.55 0.89
C GLU A 57 -1.61 7.51 -0.22
N ILE A 58 -0.43 8.10 0.01
CA ILE A 58 0.70 7.99 -0.91
C ILE A 58 1.10 6.53 -1.11
N CYS A 59 1.29 5.79 -0.01
CA CYS A 59 1.61 4.36 -0.04
C CYS A 59 0.56 3.57 -0.81
N ASN A 60 -0.72 3.81 -0.52
CA ASN A 60 -1.85 3.15 -1.19
C ASN A 60 -1.89 3.46 -2.68
N HIS A 61 -1.67 4.72 -3.08
CA HIS A 61 -1.63 5.11 -4.50
C HIS A 61 -0.47 4.44 -5.26
N LEU A 62 0.68 4.25 -4.60
CA LEU A 62 1.82 3.54 -5.16
C LEU A 62 1.59 2.02 -5.23
N VAL A 63 1.03 1.42 -4.18
CA VAL A 63 0.81 -0.03 -4.04
C VAL A 63 -0.37 -0.53 -4.87
N ALA A 64 -1.45 0.23 -5.01
CA ALA A 64 -2.59 -0.12 -5.87
C ALA A 64 -2.15 -0.46 -7.31
N ARG A 65 -1.02 0.09 -7.77
CA ARG A 65 -0.40 -0.32 -9.03
C ARG A 65 0.41 -1.62 -8.95
N ARG A 66 1.06 -1.92 -7.82
CA ARG A 66 1.83 -3.16 -7.65
C ARG A 66 0.91 -4.38 -7.54
N SER A 67 -0.26 -4.25 -6.90
CA SER A 67 -1.32 -5.26 -6.89
C SER A 67 -1.98 -5.44 -8.27
N ALA A 68 -2.24 -4.35 -9.02
CA ALA A 68 -2.70 -4.47 -10.42
C ALA A 68 -1.67 -5.17 -11.35
N ARG A 69 -0.37 -4.95 -11.12
CA ARG A 69 0.71 -5.63 -11.86
C ARG A 69 0.87 -7.11 -11.48
N SER A 70 0.58 -7.49 -10.22
CA SER A 70 0.65 -8.89 -9.77
C SER A 70 -0.60 -9.68 -10.13
N LEU A 71 -1.80 -9.08 -10.10
CA LEU A 71 -3.02 -9.73 -10.59
C LEU A 71 -2.96 -9.97 -12.12
N ARG A 72 -2.30 -9.09 -12.88
CA ARG A 72 -2.03 -9.31 -14.32
C ARG A 72 -1.05 -10.44 -14.61
N ARG A 73 -0.15 -10.82 -13.69
CA ARG A 73 0.69 -12.01 -13.87
C ARG A 73 -0.09 -13.32 -13.68
N LEU A 74 -1.20 -13.27 -12.94
CA LEU A 74 -2.05 -14.45 -12.70
C LEU A 74 -3.19 -14.60 -13.72
N HIS A 75 -3.57 -13.53 -14.44
CA HIS A 75 -4.72 -13.53 -15.36
C HIS A 75 -4.37 -13.21 -16.83
N GLY A 76 -3.21 -13.64 -17.35
CA GLY A 76 -2.95 -13.51 -18.78
C GLY A 76 -1.61 -13.99 -19.29
N ASP A 77 -1.47 -15.30 -19.46
CA ASP A 77 -0.72 -15.86 -20.59
C ASP A 77 -1.40 -17.16 -21.07
N PRO A 78 -2.46 -17.10 -21.91
CA PRO A 78 -3.07 -18.28 -22.51
C PRO A 78 -2.29 -18.68 -23.77
N GLY A 79 -0.99 -18.95 -23.62
CA GLY A 79 -0.10 -18.99 -24.79
C GLY A 79 1.18 -19.81 -24.66
N ARG A 80 1.26 -20.83 -23.78
CA ARG A 80 2.35 -21.83 -23.89
C ARG A 80 2.05 -23.14 -23.19
N ALA A 81 1.13 -23.93 -23.75
CA ALA A 81 1.07 -25.36 -23.50
C ALA A 81 2.37 -26.00 -24.06
N ARG A 82 3.40 -26.16 -23.22
CA ARG A 82 4.51 -27.06 -23.51
C ARG A 82 3.97 -28.48 -23.50
N GLY A 83 4.38 -29.24 -24.50
CA GLY A 83 3.92 -30.61 -24.76
C GLY A 83 3.92 -31.49 -23.52
N VAL A 84 2.71 -31.97 -23.18
CA VAL A 84 2.54 -33.23 -22.47
C VAL A 84 2.92 -34.34 -23.46
N ARG A 85 4.04 -35.00 -23.18
CA ARG A 85 4.42 -36.25 -23.82
C ARG A 85 3.38 -37.30 -23.39
N VAL A 86 2.48 -37.65 -24.28
CA VAL A 86 1.65 -38.85 -24.14
C VAL A 86 2.53 -40.06 -24.41
N LEU A 87 2.68 -40.94 -23.43
CA LEU A 87 3.10 -42.33 -23.65
C LEU A 87 2.02 -43.27 -23.09
N PRO A 88 1.83 -44.44 -23.71
CA PRO A 88 0.54 -45.07 -23.83
C PRO A 88 0.31 -46.18 -22.80
N GLY A 89 -0.97 -46.48 -22.55
CA GLY A 89 -1.44 -47.84 -22.31
C GLY A 89 -1.06 -48.48 -20.98
N GLY A 90 -1.99 -48.48 -20.02
CA GLY A 90 -1.97 -49.38 -18.88
C GLY A 90 -3.35 -49.43 -18.23
N ALA A 91 -4.08 -50.52 -18.44
CA ALA A 91 -5.47 -50.75 -18.04
C ALA A 91 -5.72 -50.62 -16.52
N PRO A 92 -6.96 -50.27 -16.10
CA PRO A 92 -7.32 -50.27 -14.69
C PRO A 92 -7.45 -51.72 -14.18
N ARG A 93 -6.73 -52.06 -13.12
CA ARG A 93 -6.98 -53.29 -12.35
C ARG A 93 -7.86 -52.95 -11.15
N PRO A 94 -9.04 -53.54 -10.99
CA PRO A 94 -9.76 -53.51 -9.73
C PRO A 94 -9.33 -54.73 -8.90
N CYS A 95 -8.81 -54.54 -7.69
CA CYS A 95 -8.71 -55.62 -6.70
C CYS A 95 -8.40 -55.05 -5.31
N ARG A 96 -9.43 -54.91 -4.47
CA ARG A 96 -9.47 -55.27 -3.05
C ARG A 96 -10.93 -55.66 -2.76
N PRO A 97 -11.21 -56.73 -1.99
CA PRO A 97 -10.86 -56.75 -0.58
C PRO A 97 -10.46 -58.13 0.00
N CYS A 98 -9.60 -58.10 1.03
CA CYS A 98 -9.59 -58.88 2.27
C CYS A 98 -8.40 -58.38 3.10
#